data_AF-A0AA36ME29-F1
#
_entry.id   AF-A0AA36ME29-F1
#
_cell.length_a   1.000
_cell.length_b   1.000
_cell.length_c   1.000
_cell.angle_alpha   90.00
_cell.angle_beta   90.00
_cell.angle_gamma   90.00
#
_symmetry.space_group_name_H-M   'P 1'
#
loop_
_entity.id
_entity.type
_entity.pdbx_description
1 polymer ?
#
loop_
_entity_poly.entity_id
_entity_poly.type
_entity_poly.pdbx_seq_one_letter_code
_entity_poly.pdbx_strand_id
1 'polypeptide(L)'
;MKEHVVRDWWMTLKGLIFLPPRLHRRVPALHGPPVPPTHPAYHKCVSFLAYLRENWYAGPFKNIWYKWGKSELRTSNIAESYHRVLRVLIRERNAPVRKTLKCLHGADNRAMCTLRNLERGIARKLRQKDILRREKIDRCMQEHRARLEEPFPAIEPIVNFCRHISRFVSNKVI
;
A
#
# COMPACT_ATOMS: atom_id res chain seq x y z
N MET A 1 3.36 -21.77 -18.87
CA MET A 1 2.68 -20.64 -19.58
C MET A 1 1.69 -19.86 -18.71
N LYS A 2 0.76 -20.49 -17.98
CA LYS A 2 -0.27 -19.79 -17.16
C LYS A 2 0.24 -19.14 -15.86
N GLU A 3 1.42 -19.54 -15.36
CA GLU A 3 2.03 -18.94 -14.16
C GLU A 3 2.53 -17.51 -14.37
N HIS A 4 3.04 -17.19 -15.57
CA HIS A 4 3.50 -15.83 -15.89
C HIS A 4 2.34 -14.83 -15.88
N VAL A 5 1.15 -15.26 -16.27
CA VAL A 5 -0.07 -14.44 -16.29
C VAL A 5 -0.49 -14.06 -14.86
N VAL A 6 -0.44 -15.02 -13.92
CA VAL A 6 -0.68 -14.75 -12.49
C VAL A 6 0.38 -13.83 -11.91
N ARG A 7 1.66 -14.04 -12.26
CA ARG A 7 2.77 -13.19 -11.82
C ARG A 7 2.60 -11.75 -12.31
N ASP A 8 2.29 -11.55 -13.58
CA ASP A 8 2.18 -10.21 -14.17
C ASP A 8 0.95 -9.47 -13.65
N TRP A 9 -0.14 -10.18 -13.39
CA TRP A 9 -1.29 -9.68 -12.64
C TRP A 9 -0.89 -9.24 -11.22
N TRP A 10 -0.15 -10.09 -10.49
CA TRP A 10 0.33 -9.78 -9.15
C TRP A 10 1.24 -8.55 -9.12
N MET A 11 2.17 -8.44 -10.08
CA MET A 11 3.06 -7.28 -10.21
C MET A 11 2.26 -6.00 -10.52
N THR A 12 1.20 -6.10 -11.31
CA THR A 12 0.29 -4.97 -11.57
C THR A 12 -0.41 -4.51 -10.29
N LEU A 13 -0.93 -5.44 -9.49
CA LEU A 13 -1.60 -5.13 -8.22
C LEU A 13 -0.65 -4.54 -7.17
N LYS A 14 0.56 -5.07 -7.06
CA LYS A 14 1.60 -4.53 -6.16
C LYS A 14 1.92 -3.07 -6.48
N GLY A 15 1.94 -2.70 -7.75
CA GLY A 15 2.23 -1.34 -8.20
C GLY A 15 1.16 -0.32 -7.84
N LEU A 16 -0.07 -0.75 -7.58
CA LEU A 16 -1.20 0.13 -7.27
C LEU A 16 -0.95 1.07 -6.10
N ILE A 17 -0.14 0.64 -5.14
CA ILE A 17 0.22 1.44 -3.98
C ILE A 17 0.88 2.77 -4.41
N PHE A 18 1.55 2.81 -5.55
CA PHE A 18 2.15 4.03 -6.09
C PHE A 18 1.36 4.63 -7.26
N LEU A 19 0.19 4.09 -7.62
CA LEU A 19 -0.64 4.64 -8.68
C LEU A 19 -1.57 5.73 -8.13
N PRO A 20 -1.79 6.86 -8.85
CA PRO A 20 -2.79 7.84 -8.48
C PRO A 20 -4.17 7.18 -8.27
N PRO A 21 -4.89 7.45 -7.16
CA PRO A 21 -6.18 6.81 -6.86
C PRO A 21 -7.22 6.94 -7.99
N ARG A 22 -7.23 8.07 -8.70
CA ARG A 22 -8.13 8.31 -9.84
C ARG A 22 -7.98 7.28 -10.97
N LEU A 23 -6.81 6.65 -11.09
CA LEU A 23 -6.50 5.69 -12.14
C LEU A 23 -6.78 4.24 -11.73
N HIS A 24 -7.04 3.96 -10.45
CA HIS A 24 -7.25 2.60 -9.96
C HIS A 24 -8.39 1.89 -10.71
N ARG A 25 -9.51 2.59 -10.96
CA ARG A 25 -10.65 2.06 -11.71
C ARG A 25 -10.30 1.60 -13.14
N ARG A 26 -9.19 2.08 -13.69
CA ARG A 26 -8.74 1.77 -15.06
C ARG A 26 -7.77 0.60 -15.12
N VAL A 27 -7.41 -0.01 -13.98
CA VAL A 27 -6.48 -1.13 -13.93
C VAL A 27 -7.23 -2.45 -14.14
N PRO A 28 -6.98 -3.18 -15.25
CA PRO A 28 -7.70 -4.41 -15.56
C PRO A 28 -7.58 -5.48 -14.47
N ALA A 29 -6.42 -5.55 -13.81
CA ALA A 29 -6.14 -6.53 -12.76
C ALA A 29 -7.09 -6.44 -11.55
N LEU A 30 -7.78 -5.32 -11.33
CA LEU A 30 -8.75 -5.16 -10.25
C LEU A 30 -10.14 -5.73 -10.59
N HIS A 31 -10.44 -5.94 -11.86
CA HIS A 31 -11.77 -6.34 -12.31
C HIS A 31 -11.97 -7.85 -12.33
N GLY A 32 -10.89 -8.64 -12.31
CA GLY A 32 -11.02 -10.09 -12.24
C GLY A 32 -9.69 -10.85 -12.14
N PRO A 33 -9.77 -12.15 -11.85
CA PRO A 33 -8.62 -13.06 -11.90
C PRO A 33 -8.02 -13.12 -13.31
N PRO A 34 -6.71 -13.35 -13.44
CA PRO A 34 -6.05 -13.39 -14.73
C PRO A 34 -6.13 -14.77 -15.41
N VAL A 35 -6.86 -15.71 -14.80
CA VAL A 35 -6.96 -17.12 -15.20
C VAL A 35 -8.43 -17.59 -15.11
N PRO A 36 -8.83 -18.61 -15.88
CA PRO A 36 -10.20 -19.13 -15.83
C PRO A 36 -10.50 -19.89 -14.52
N PRO A 37 -11.79 -20.14 -14.19
CA PRO A 37 -12.22 -20.87 -12.99
C PRO A 37 -11.60 -22.25 -12.80
N THR A 38 -11.26 -22.93 -13.90
CA THR A 38 -10.62 -24.26 -13.88
C THR A 38 -9.16 -24.23 -13.42
N HIS A 39 -8.54 -23.05 -13.33
CA HIS A 39 -7.13 -22.92 -12.94
C HIS A 39 -6.96 -22.96 -11.41
N PRO A 40 -5.97 -23.70 -10.86
CA PRO A 40 -5.76 -23.81 -9.41
C PRO A 40 -5.59 -22.48 -8.67
N ALA A 41 -5.04 -21.47 -9.33
CA ALA A 41 -4.85 -20.13 -8.75
C ALA A 41 -6.10 -19.24 -8.74
N TYR A 42 -7.20 -19.64 -9.43
CA TYR A 42 -8.39 -18.81 -9.59
C TYR A 42 -8.98 -18.38 -8.25
N HIS A 43 -9.30 -19.35 -7.38
CA HIS A 43 -9.92 -19.08 -6.08
C HIS A 43 -9.06 -18.16 -5.21
N LYS A 44 -7.73 -18.37 -5.21
CA LYS A 44 -6.80 -17.50 -4.47
C LYS A 44 -6.82 -16.06 -5.00
N CYS A 45 -6.89 -15.87 -6.31
CA CYS A 45 -6.98 -14.54 -6.92
C CYS A 45 -8.32 -13.86 -6.56
N VAL A 46 -9.43 -14.59 -6.61
CA VAL A 46 -10.76 -14.08 -6.21
C VAL A 46 -10.76 -13.66 -4.74
N SER A 47 -10.29 -14.53 -3.84
CA SER A 47 -10.20 -14.23 -2.40
C SER A 47 -9.32 -13.00 -2.13
N PHE A 48 -8.20 -12.86 -2.86
CA PHE A 48 -7.36 -11.68 -2.73
C PHE A 48 -8.08 -10.40 -3.19
N LEU A 49 -8.78 -10.43 -4.32
CA LEU A 49 -9.53 -9.27 -4.81
C LEU A 49 -10.66 -8.87 -3.86
N ALA A 50 -11.37 -9.84 -3.28
CA ALA A 50 -12.37 -9.61 -2.24
C ALA A 50 -11.74 -8.93 -1.02
N TYR A 51 -10.66 -9.50 -0.48
CA TYR A 51 -9.90 -8.90 0.62
C TYR A 51 -9.44 -7.47 0.31
N LEU A 52 -8.86 -7.26 -0.89
CA LEU A 52 -8.38 -5.95 -1.33
C LEU A 52 -9.52 -4.93 -1.34
N ARG A 53 -10.68 -5.31 -1.90
CA ARG A 53 -11.86 -4.45 -1.95
C ARG A 53 -12.39 -4.13 -0.56
N GLU A 54 -12.64 -5.16 0.24
CA GLU A 54 -13.29 -5.07 1.55
C GLU A 54 -12.46 -4.32 2.58
N ASN A 55 -11.12 -4.38 2.50
CA ASN A 55 -10.25 -3.77 3.50
C ASN A 55 -9.68 -2.42 3.03
N TRP A 56 -9.28 -2.31 1.76
CA TRP A 56 -8.47 -1.19 1.29
C TRP A 56 -9.23 -0.19 0.41
N TYR A 57 -10.30 -0.61 -0.29
CA TYR A 57 -11.11 0.30 -1.11
C TYR A 57 -12.43 0.71 -0.45
N ALA A 58 -13.12 -0.23 0.19
CA ALA A 58 -14.39 0.00 0.88
C ALA A 58 -14.25 -0.04 2.41
N GLY A 59 -13.13 -0.55 2.91
CA GLY A 59 -12.92 -0.85 4.32
C GLY A 59 -12.23 0.23 5.14
N PRO A 60 -11.73 -0.16 6.34
CA PRO A 60 -11.14 0.76 7.30
C PRO A 60 -9.85 1.42 6.80
N PHE A 61 -9.19 0.86 5.79
CA PHE A 61 -7.96 1.42 5.23
C PHE A 61 -8.18 2.25 3.95
N LYS A 62 -9.43 2.57 3.62
CA LYS A 62 -9.77 3.45 2.48
C LYS A 62 -9.02 4.78 2.58
N ASN A 63 -8.57 5.30 1.44
CA ASN A 63 -7.84 6.57 1.27
C ASN A 63 -6.47 6.68 1.97
N ILE A 64 -6.09 5.74 2.83
CA ILE A 64 -4.80 5.83 3.53
C ILE A 64 -3.70 5.06 2.80
N TRP A 65 -3.98 3.94 2.16
CA TRP A 65 -2.92 2.99 1.72
C TRP A 65 -2.07 3.41 0.51
N TYR A 66 -2.53 4.29 -0.37
CA TYR A 66 -1.74 4.74 -1.51
C TYR A 66 -0.60 5.69 -1.10
N LYS A 67 0.48 5.69 -1.89
CA LYS A 67 1.75 6.39 -1.71
C LYS A 67 2.08 7.34 -2.85
N TRP A 68 1.22 7.47 -3.85
CA TRP A 68 1.37 8.50 -4.88
C TRP A 68 1.46 9.88 -4.25
N GLY A 69 2.51 10.62 -4.58
CA GLY A 69 2.77 11.97 -4.04
C GLY A 69 3.14 11.99 -2.55
N LYS A 70 3.45 10.86 -1.91
CA LYS A 70 3.82 10.79 -0.47
C LYS A 70 5.31 10.46 -0.27
N SER A 71 6.09 11.45 0.13
CA SER A 71 7.54 11.33 0.41
C SER A 71 7.85 10.82 1.83
N GLU A 72 7.11 11.28 2.85
CA GLU A 72 7.47 11.04 4.25
C GLU A 72 6.44 10.22 5.06
N LEU A 73 5.16 10.59 5.02
CA LEU A 73 4.09 9.88 5.74
C LEU A 73 3.53 8.71 4.89
N ARG A 74 4.27 7.60 4.89
CA ARG A 74 3.79 6.35 4.31
C ARG A 74 2.95 5.61 5.34
N THR A 75 1.66 5.55 5.08
CA THR A 75 0.60 4.94 5.90
C THR A 75 0.82 3.48 6.28
N SER A 76 1.66 2.74 5.53
CA SER A 76 2.07 1.38 5.92
C SER A 76 2.78 1.35 7.27
N ASN A 77 3.62 2.36 7.58
CA ASN A 77 4.33 2.40 8.86
C ASN A 77 3.38 2.72 10.02
N ILE A 78 2.35 3.52 9.74
CA ILE A 78 1.30 3.89 10.71
C ILE A 78 0.42 2.66 10.98
N ALA A 79 -0.03 1.96 9.94
CA ALA A 79 -0.83 0.74 10.07
C ALA A 79 -0.06 -0.38 10.79
N GLU A 80 1.20 -0.64 10.43
CA GLU A 80 2.04 -1.62 11.13
C GLU A 80 2.25 -1.26 12.60
N SER A 81 2.49 0.03 12.90
CA SER A 81 2.63 0.49 14.27
C SER A 81 1.33 0.36 15.06
N TYR A 82 0.19 0.69 14.45
CA TYR A 82 -1.13 0.55 15.07
C TYR A 82 -1.45 -0.92 15.36
N HIS A 83 -1.23 -1.81 14.38
CA HIS A 83 -1.40 -3.26 14.57
C HIS A 83 -0.43 -3.86 15.59
N ARG A 84 0.77 -3.31 15.75
CA ARG A 84 1.69 -3.69 16.83
C ARG A 84 1.09 -3.31 18.20
N VAL A 85 0.55 -2.10 18.34
CA VAL A 85 -0.12 -1.65 19.58
C VAL A 85 -1.35 -2.52 19.88
N LEU A 86 -2.20 -2.76 18.88
CA LEU A 86 -3.35 -3.66 19.02
C LEU A 86 -2.95 -5.08 19.40
N ARG A 87 -1.89 -5.65 18.81
CA ARG A 87 -1.41 -7.00 19.18
C ARG A 87 -0.97 -7.10 20.64
N VAL A 88 -0.40 -6.04 21.20
CA VAL A 88 -0.04 -6.01 22.63
C VAL A 88 -1.31 -5.93 23.49
N LEU A 89 -2.31 -5.16 23.07
CA LEU A 89 -3.57 -4.98 23.79
C LEU A 89 -4.50 -6.20 23.73
N ILE A 90 -4.63 -6.84 22.56
CA ILE A 90 -5.53 -7.97 22.30
C ILE A 90 -5.02 -9.28 22.92
N ARG A 91 -3.72 -9.36 23.28
CA ARG A 91 -3.18 -10.52 24.02
C ARG A 91 -3.84 -10.71 25.40
N GLU A 92 -4.45 -9.68 25.96
CA GLU A 92 -5.25 -9.77 27.18
C GLU A 92 -6.72 -9.95 26.80
N ARG A 93 -7.26 -11.16 26.97
CA ARG A 93 -8.66 -11.53 26.66
C ARG A 93 -9.69 -10.58 27.29
N ASN A 94 -9.35 -9.99 28.44
CA ASN A 94 -10.15 -9.04 29.23
C ASN A 94 -9.30 -7.83 29.66
N ALA A 95 -8.59 -7.17 28.74
CA ALA A 95 -7.83 -5.96 29.05
C ALA A 95 -8.73 -4.91 29.72
N PRO A 96 -8.41 -4.38 30.91
CA PRO A 96 -9.21 -3.34 31.56
C PRO A 96 -9.39 -2.13 30.64
N VAL A 97 -10.62 -1.65 30.46
CA VAL A 97 -10.95 -0.52 29.55
C VAL A 97 -10.03 0.68 29.76
N ARG A 98 -9.73 1.02 31.03
CA ARG A 98 -8.80 2.09 31.39
C ARG A 98 -7.39 1.89 30.83
N LYS A 99 -6.87 0.66 30.85
CA LYS A 99 -5.55 0.31 30.33
C LYS A 99 -5.52 0.43 28.81
N THR A 100 -6.56 -0.08 28.14
CA THR A 100 -6.74 0.05 26.69
C THR A 100 -6.80 1.52 26.26
N LEU A 101 -7.62 2.34 26.91
CA LEU A 101 -7.71 3.78 26.65
C LEU A 101 -6.39 4.51 26.88
N LYS A 102 -5.65 4.17 27.95
CA LYS A 102 -4.34 4.78 28.23
C LYS A 102 -3.31 4.43 27.14
N CYS A 103 -3.32 3.20 26.64
CA CYS A 103 -2.44 2.78 25.56
C CYS A 103 -2.79 3.42 24.22
N LEU A 104 -4.08 3.56 23.91
CA LEU A 104 -4.56 4.27 22.72
C LEU A 104 -4.17 5.74 22.75
N HIS A 105 -4.48 6.47 23.84
CA HIS A 105 -4.05 7.86 24.02
C HIS A 105 -2.51 8.02 23.91
N GLY A 106 -1.75 7.09 24.48
CA GLY A 106 -0.30 7.10 24.35
C GLY A 106 0.17 6.90 22.90
N ALA A 107 -0.53 6.08 22.11
CA ALA A 107 -0.25 5.91 20.69
C ALA A 107 -0.60 7.16 19.89
N ASP A 108 -1.76 7.77 20.15
CA ASP A 108 -2.22 9.00 19.50
C ASP A 108 -1.26 10.16 19.80
N ASN A 109 -0.84 10.34 21.05
CA ASN A 109 0.13 11.37 21.43
C ASN A 109 1.47 11.20 20.70
N ARG A 110 1.95 9.95 20.55
CA ARG A 110 3.18 9.68 19.78
C ARG A 110 2.99 9.96 18.29
N ALA A 111 1.83 9.61 17.74
CA ALA A 111 1.50 9.90 16.34
C ALA A 111 1.44 11.41 16.09
N MET A 112 0.74 12.17 16.95
CA MET A 112 0.65 13.63 16.87
C MET A 112 2.00 14.33 17.05
N CYS A 113 2.83 13.85 17.97
CA CYS A 113 4.19 14.36 18.13
C CYS A 113 5.06 14.09 16.89
N THR A 114 4.94 12.88 16.31
CA THR A 114 5.63 12.55 15.06
C THR A 114 5.16 13.44 13.91
N LEU A 115 3.86 13.68 13.78
CA LEU A 115 3.30 14.57 12.77
C LEU A 115 3.83 16.00 12.92
N ARG A 116 3.79 16.57 14.13
CA ARG A 116 4.31 17.93 14.40
C ARG A 116 5.81 18.05 14.11
N ASN A 117 6.60 17.02 14.40
CA ASN A 117 8.01 17.02 14.06
C ASN A 117 8.21 17.03 12.54
N LEU A 118 7.43 16.23 11.79
CA LEU A 118 7.49 16.22 10.33
C LEU A 118 7.06 17.56 9.72
N GLU A 119 6.00 18.19 10.24
CA GLU A 119 5.57 19.54 9.83
C GLU A 119 6.67 20.59 10.05
N ARG A 120 7.55 20.37 11.04
CA ARG A 120 8.73 21.20 11.33
C ARG A 120 9.99 20.76 10.55
N GLY A 121 9.88 19.79 9.65
CA GLY A 121 11.01 19.22 8.89
C GLY A 121 11.95 18.33 9.71
N ILE A 122 11.58 17.98 10.94
CA ILE A 122 12.36 17.13 11.84
C ILE A 122 12.05 15.65 11.53
N ALA A 123 12.76 15.10 10.54
CA ALA A 123 12.64 13.70 10.15
C ALA A 123 13.72 12.82 10.81
N ARG A 124 13.36 11.57 11.12
CA ARG A 124 14.36 10.57 11.53
C ARG A 124 15.30 10.28 10.35
N LYS A 125 16.60 10.27 10.63
CA LYS A 125 17.62 9.85 9.65
C LYS A 125 17.34 8.42 9.19
N LEU A 126 17.16 8.25 7.89
CA LEU A 126 16.99 6.94 7.27
C LEU A 126 18.34 6.27 7.08
N ARG A 127 18.34 4.94 7.02
CA ARG A 127 19.51 4.19 6.59
C ARG A 127 19.77 4.46 5.10
N GLN A 128 21.04 4.44 4.69
CA GLN A 128 21.43 4.70 3.31
C GLN A 128 20.67 3.85 2.28
N LYS A 129 20.46 2.56 2.57
CA LYS A 129 19.67 1.65 1.72
C LYS A 129 18.22 2.10 1.52
N ASP A 130 17.60 2.65 2.57
CA ASP A 130 16.21 3.11 2.53
C ASP A 130 16.09 4.45 1.78
N ILE A 131 17.11 5.31 1.87
CA ILE A 131 17.24 6.55 1.07
C ILE A 131 17.32 6.20 -0.42
N LEU A 132 18.29 5.38 -0.81
CA LEU A 132 18.48 4.96 -2.21
C LEU A 132 17.23 4.29 -2.80
N ARG A 133 16.50 3.51 -1.98
CA ARG A 133 15.23 2.91 -2.42
C ARG A 133 14.15 3.97 -2.65
N ARG A 134 14.07 5.00 -1.81
CA ARG A 134 13.11 6.11 -1.99
C ARG A 134 13.44 6.90 -3.25
N GLU A 135 14.70 7.27 -3.45
CA GLU A 135 15.14 7.98 -4.66
C GLU A 135 14.80 7.22 -5.95
N LYS A 136 14.98 5.90 -5.97
CA LYS A 136 14.58 5.07 -7.13
C LYS A 136 13.06 5.07 -7.36
N ILE A 137 12.28 5.03 -6.29
CA ILE A 137 10.81 5.12 -6.37
C ILE A 137 10.40 6.50 -6.89
N ASP A 138 10.98 7.56 -6.35
CA ASP A 138 10.64 8.94 -6.69
C ASP A 138 11.02 9.25 -8.15
N ARG A 139 12.19 8.79 -8.59
CA ARG A 139 12.60 8.85 -10.00
C ARG A 139 11.61 8.12 -10.92
N CYS A 140 11.25 6.89 -10.57
CA CYS A 140 10.29 6.10 -11.36
C CYS A 140 8.91 6.77 -11.45
N MET A 141 8.42 7.35 -10.34
CA MET A 141 7.18 8.13 -10.33
C MET A 141 7.29 9.37 -11.22
N GLN A 142 8.42 10.09 -11.16
CA GLN A 142 8.64 11.29 -11.95
C GLN A 142 8.71 11.00 -13.46
N GLU A 143 9.40 9.93 -13.86
CA GLU A 143 9.50 9.50 -15.26
C GLU A 143 8.13 9.20 -15.89
N HIS A 144 7.21 8.64 -15.11
CA HIS A 144 5.87 8.27 -15.60
C HIS A 144 4.83 9.35 -15.33
N ARG A 145 5.20 10.43 -14.63
CA ARG A 145 4.26 11.43 -14.10
C ARG A 145 3.44 12.10 -15.19
N ALA A 146 4.09 12.61 -16.23
CA ALA A 146 3.42 13.31 -17.33
C ALA A 146 2.33 12.43 -17.97
N ARG A 147 2.66 11.18 -18.30
CA ARG A 147 1.71 10.21 -18.87
C ARG A 147 0.58 9.90 -17.91
N LEU A 148 0.89 9.71 -16.63
CA LEU A 148 -0.13 9.41 -15.61
C LEU A 148 -0.98 10.62 -15.21
N GLU A 149 -0.56 11.85 -15.51
CA GLU A 149 -1.28 13.10 -15.23
C GLU A 149 -2.20 13.53 -16.37
N GLU A 150 -2.10 12.91 -17.54
CA GLU A 150 -3.07 13.10 -18.62
C GLU A 150 -4.53 12.93 -18.13
N PRO A 151 -5.51 13.64 -18.73
CA PRO A 151 -6.92 13.47 -18.38
C PRO A 151 -7.38 12.01 -18.56
N PHE A 152 -6.96 11.38 -19.67
CA PHE A 152 -7.35 10.02 -20.06
C PHE A 152 -6.16 9.18 -20.54
N PRO A 153 -5.19 8.84 -19.67
CA PRO A 153 -4.02 8.04 -20.06
C PRO A 153 -4.42 6.69 -20.65
N ALA A 154 -3.69 6.16 -21.63
CA ALA A 154 -3.96 4.79 -22.09
C ALA A 154 -3.77 3.75 -20.95
N ILE A 155 -4.41 2.60 -21.07
CA ILE A 155 -4.31 1.52 -20.08
C ILE A 155 -2.88 0.97 -20.01
N GLU A 156 -2.22 0.86 -21.16
CA GLU A 156 -0.87 0.30 -21.27
C GLU A 156 0.17 1.06 -20.41
N PRO A 157 0.31 2.40 -20.48
CA PRO A 157 1.15 3.17 -19.57
C PRO A 157 0.87 2.92 -18.09
N ILE A 158 -0.40 2.78 -17.70
CA ILE A 158 -0.81 2.50 -16.31
C ILE A 158 -0.29 1.13 -15.87
N VAL A 159 -0.52 0.10 -16.68
CA VAL A 159 -0.11 -1.27 -16.37
C VAL A 159 1.41 -1.38 -16.35
N ASN A 160 2.10 -0.78 -17.32
CA ASN A 160 3.56 -0.77 -17.41
C ASN A 160 4.19 -0.07 -16.20
N PHE A 161 3.66 1.08 -15.80
CA PHE A 161 4.07 1.76 -14.58
C PHE A 161 3.92 0.86 -13.35
N CYS A 162 2.72 0.29 -13.14
CA CYS A 162 2.46 -0.59 -12.00
C CYS A 162 3.42 -1.77 -11.93
N ARG A 163 3.64 -2.45 -13.07
CA ARG A 163 4.58 -3.58 -13.15
C ARG A 163 6.02 -3.14 -12.87
N HIS A 164 6.45 -1.99 -13.40
CA HIS A 164 7.80 -1.47 -13.18
C HIS A 164 8.01 -1.15 -11.70
N ILE A 165 7.14 -0.34 -11.10
CA ILE A 165 7.31 0.17 -9.74
C ILE A 165 7.15 -0.92 -8.67
N SER A 166 6.43 -2.00 -8.99
CA SER A 166 6.25 -3.16 -8.10
C SER A 166 7.56 -3.84 -7.70
N ARG A 167 8.63 -3.70 -8.49
CA ARG A 167 9.98 -4.22 -8.18
C ARG A 167 10.57 -3.57 -6.94
N PHE A 168 10.17 -2.33 -6.65
CA PHE A 168 10.60 -1.62 -5.44
C PHE A 168 9.75 -1.97 -4.21
N VAL A 169 8.64 -2.72 -4.37
CA VAL A 169 7.82 -3.22 -3.28
C VAL A 169 8.40 -4.55 -2.79
N SER A 170 8.77 -4.58 -1.51
CA SER A 170 9.31 -5.77 -0.85
C SER A 170 8.31 -6.93 -0.91
N ASN A 171 8.79 -8.15 -1.17
CA ASN A 171 8.01 -9.38 -1.04
C ASN A 171 7.99 -9.91 0.40
N LYS A 172 8.61 -9.20 1.35
CA LYS A 172 8.53 -9.55 2.77
C LYS A 172 7.09 -9.36 3.24
N VAL A 173 6.35 -10.47 3.21
CA VAL A 173 5.07 -10.73 3.88
C VAL A 173 3.84 -10.18 3.15
N ILE A 174 3.17 -11.10 2.43
CA ILE A 174 1.75 -11.37 2.68
C ILE A 174 1.71 -12.66 3.47
#